data_AF-A0A1J5R916-F1
#
_entry.id   AF-A0A1J5R916-F1
#
_cell.length_a   1.000
_cell.length_b   1.000
_cell.length_c   1.000
_cell.angle_alpha   90.00
_cell.angle_beta   90.00
_cell.angle_gamma   90.00
#
_symmetry.space_group_name_H-M   'P 1'
#
loop_
_entity.id
_entity.type
_entity.pdbx_description
1 polymer ?
#
loop_
_entity_poly.entity_id
_entity_poly.type
_entity_poly.pdbx_seq_one_letter_code
_entity_poly.pdbx_strand_id
1 'polypeptide(L)'
;MPERTFRVRLDKTRQAWGTPDFAEVLKQELAQLGAGGLPLQQGLSTGNYVADEPVTVVINRIAEMGSNIRVTAGVFFRSVIGGCSCTDDPTPASDINEYCELQLDISRDGEVTEVAPEAGS
;
A
#
# COMPACT_ATOMS: atom_id res chain seq x y z
N MET A 1 -4.84 -10.08 19.81
CA MET A 1 -3.63 -10.30 19.00
C MET A 1 -3.18 -8.90 18.59
N PRO A 2 -1.93 -8.47 18.77
CA PRO A 2 -1.57 -7.08 18.45
C PRO A 2 -1.63 -6.91 16.94
N GLU A 3 -2.68 -6.24 16.49
CA GLU A 3 -2.82 -5.69 15.15
C GLU A 3 -1.56 -4.86 14.91
N ARG A 4 -0.72 -5.25 13.95
CA ARG A 4 0.51 -4.53 13.63
C ARG A 4 0.11 -3.24 12.92
N THR A 5 -0.27 -2.25 13.72
CA THR A 5 -0.66 -0.92 13.29
C THR A 5 0.56 -0.21 12.69
N PHE A 6 0.59 -0.10 11.35
CA PHE A 6 1.60 0.69 10.65
C PHE A 6 1.16 2.17 10.61
N ARG A 7 1.94 3.07 11.21
CA ARG A 7 1.62 4.50 11.27
C ARG A 7 2.53 5.30 10.35
N VAL A 8 1.93 6.11 9.48
CA VAL A 8 2.66 7.05 8.61
C VAL A 8 2.04 8.44 8.67
N ARG A 9 2.89 9.47 8.69
CA ARG A 9 2.43 10.87 8.63
C ARG A 9 2.44 11.35 7.20
N LEU A 10 1.29 11.81 6.73
CA LEU A 10 1.11 12.33 5.37
C LEU A 10 0.74 13.81 5.43
N ASP A 11 1.76 14.66 5.56
CA ASP A 11 1.56 16.11 5.74
C ASP A 11 0.82 16.75 4.56
N LYS A 12 1.05 16.26 3.33
CA LYS A 12 0.32 16.76 2.14
C LYS A 12 -1.12 16.30 2.14
N THR A 13 -1.36 15.02 2.45
CA THR A 13 -2.72 14.47 2.57
C THR A 13 -3.51 15.21 3.64
N ARG A 14 -2.86 15.58 4.76
CA ARG A 14 -3.46 16.44 5.79
C ARG A 14 -3.92 17.77 5.23
N GLN A 15 -3.10 18.43 4.43
CA GLN A 15 -3.43 19.74 3.84
C GLN A 15 -4.54 19.63 2.78
N ALA A 16 -4.55 18.54 2.03
CA ALA A 16 -5.57 18.25 1.04
C ALA A 16 -6.85 17.63 1.66
N TRP A 17 -6.90 17.42 2.97
CA TRP A 17 -8.04 16.83 3.66
C TRP A 17 -9.32 17.65 3.41
N GLY A 18 -10.39 16.99 2.97
CA GLY A 18 -11.66 17.65 2.64
C GLY A 18 -11.66 18.41 1.32
N THR A 19 -10.58 18.31 0.53
CA THR A 19 -10.53 18.81 -0.85
C THR A 19 -10.75 17.66 -1.84
N PRO A 20 -11.20 17.95 -3.07
CA PRO A 20 -11.29 16.92 -4.11
C PRO A 20 -9.92 16.33 -4.51
N ASP A 21 -8.82 17.02 -4.19
CA ASP A 21 -7.45 16.58 -4.51
C ASP A 21 -6.91 15.56 -3.49
N PHE A 22 -7.62 15.34 -2.37
CA PHE A 22 -7.22 14.43 -1.30
C PHE A 22 -6.79 13.04 -1.81
N ALA A 23 -7.60 12.44 -2.69
CA ALA A 23 -7.34 11.11 -3.22
C ALA A 23 -6.05 11.07 -4.05
N GLU A 24 -5.81 12.10 -4.86
CA GLU A 24 -4.61 12.21 -5.69
C GLU A 24 -3.37 12.45 -4.84
N VAL A 25 -3.44 13.35 -3.84
CA VAL A 25 -2.34 13.61 -2.91
C VAL A 25 -1.98 12.37 -2.09
N LEU A 26 -2.99 11.67 -1.56
CA LEU A 26 -2.81 10.41 -0.83
C LEU A 26 -2.13 9.37 -1.72
N LYS A 27 -2.63 9.18 -2.95
CA LYS A 27 -2.02 8.28 -3.94
C LYS A 27 -0.55 8.61 -4.19
N GLN A 28 -0.23 9.89 -4.39
CA GLN A 28 1.14 10.32 -4.65
C GLN A 28 2.06 10.11 -3.45
N GLU A 29 1.63 10.40 -2.23
CA GLU A 29 2.45 10.16 -1.03
C GLU A 29 2.68 8.65 -0.81
N LEU A 30 1.66 7.82 -0.99
CA LEU A 30 1.80 6.36 -0.90
C LEU A 30 2.74 5.83 -1.99
N ALA A 31 2.63 6.34 -3.22
CA ALA A 31 3.55 5.98 -4.30
C ALA A 31 5.00 6.45 -4.02
N GLN A 32 5.17 7.61 -3.36
CA GLN A 32 6.49 8.12 -2.94
C GLN A 32 7.12 7.30 -1.81
N LEU A 33 6.32 6.73 -0.91
CA LEU A 33 6.79 5.77 0.10
C LEU A 33 7.31 4.48 -0.56
N GLY A 34 6.71 4.10 -1.69
CA GLY A 34 7.09 2.92 -2.46
C GLY A 34 6.88 1.62 -1.69
N ALA A 35 7.47 0.53 -2.19
CA ALA A 35 7.35 -0.79 -1.57
C ALA A 35 8.04 -0.93 -0.21
N GLY A 36 9.09 -0.13 0.04
CA GLY A 36 9.84 -0.15 1.30
C GLY A 36 9.18 0.62 2.44
N GLY A 37 8.35 1.62 2.13
CA GLY A 37 7.64 2.45 3.11
C GLY A 37 6.20 2.00 3.38
N LEU A 38 5.67 1.08 2.59
CA LEU A 38 4.34 0.51 2.74
C LEU A 38 4.43 -0.93 3.25
N PRO A 39 3.45 -1.42 4.02
CA PRO A 39 3.41 -2.81 4.47
C PRO A 39 3.03 -3.79 3.34
N LEU A 40 3.42 -3.52 2.08
CA LEU A 40 3.18 -4.41 0.94
C LEU A 40 3.80 -5.77 1.16
N GLN A 41 4.97 -5.82 1.81
CA GLN A 41 5.62 -7.08 2.17
C GLN A 41 4.81 -7.92 3.17
N GLN A 42 3.92 -7.30 3.95
CA GLN A 42 2.98 -8.02 4.82
C GLN A 42 1.67 -8.39 4.10
N GLY A 43 1.35 -7.69 3.01
CA GLY A 43 0.19 -7.96 2.13
C GLY A 43 0.50 -8.88 0.94
N LEU A 44 1.74 -9.34 0.79
CA LEU A 44 2.13 -10.33 -0.22
C LEU A 44 1.28 -11.59 -0.05
N SER A 45 0.54 -11.94 -1.09
CA SER A 45 -0.24 -13.18 -1.11
C SER A 45 0.53 -14.32 -1.74
N THR A 46 1.34 -14.02 -2.76
CA THR A 46 2.03 -15.03 -3.58
C THR A 46 3.55 -14.83 -3.65
N GLY A 47 4.01 -13.59 -3.82
CA GLY A 47 5.43 -13.29 -4.02
C GLY A 47 6.26 -13.43 -2.73
N ASN A 48 7.58 -13.62 -2.90
CA ASN A 48 8.50 -13.71 -1.77
C ASN A 48 9.07 -12.34 -1.37
N TYR A 49 9.20 -11.42 -2.33
CA TYR A 49 9.63 -10.04 -2.11
C TYR A 49 8.98 -9.11 -3.14
N VAL A 50 8.69 -7.87 -2.73
CA VAL A 50 8.16 -6.83 -3.62
C VAL A 50 9.31 -6.23 -4.42
N ALA A 51 9.20 -6.13 -5.74
CA ALA A 51 10.23 -5.52 -6.56
C ALA A 51 10.49 -4.06 -6.13
N ASP A 52 11.74 -3.59 -6.25
CA ASP A 52 12.11 -2.18 -6.05
C ASP A 52 11.68 -1.35 -7.28
N GLU A 53 10.42 -1.46 -7.65
CA GLU A 53 9.79 -0.74 -8.76
C GLU A 53 8.71 0.18 -8.23
N PRO A 54 8.40 1.29 -8.94
CA PRO A 54 7.32 2.18 -8.55
C PRO A 54 5.98 1.43 -8.54
N VAL A 55 5.30 1.47 -7.40
CA VAL A 55 3.99 0.86 -7.22
C VAL A 55 2.89 1.81 -7.67
N THR A 56 1.81 1.26 -8.23
CA THR A 56 0.64 2.06 -8.62
C THR A 56 -0.43 1.94 -7.55
N VAL A 57 -0.67 3.03 -6.85
CA VAL A 57 -1.75 3.13 -5.86
C VAL A 57 -3.01 3.66 -6.55
N VAL A 58 -4.18 3.16 -6.18
CA VAL A 58 -5.49 3.64 -6.62
C VAL A 58 -6.42 3.74 -5.42
N ILE A 59 -7.30 4.75 -5.38
CA ILE A 59 -8.27 4.88 -4.30
C ILE A 59 -9.57 4.19 -4.73
N ASN A 60 -9.90 3.06 -4.10
CA ASN A 60 -11.11 2.28 -4.39
C ASN A 60 -12.34 2.86 -3.67
N ARG A 61 -12.16 3.28 -2.41
CA ARG A 61 -13.27 3.78 -1.59
C ARG A 61 -12.78 4.75 -0.53
N ILE A 62 -13.60 5.76 -0.22
CA ILE A 62 -13.42 6.66 0.92
C ILE A 62 -14.71 6.61 1.74
N ALA A 63 -14.60 6.33 3.02
CA ALA A 63 -15.69 6.22 3.97
C ALA A 63 -15.38 7.03 5.23
N GLU A 64 -16.23 8.00 5.56
CA GLU A 64 -16.03 8.84 6.74
C GLU A 64 -16.53 8.09 8.00
N MET A 65 -15.60 7.78 8.91
CA MET A 65 -15.81 7.09 10.18
C MET A 65 -15.75 8.11 11.33
N GLY A 66 -16.74 9.01 11.39
CA GLY A 66 -16.91 9.98 12.48
C GLY A 66 -15.75 10.96 12.65
N SER A 67 -14.72 10.58 13.40
CA SER A 67 -13.50 11.39 13.63
C SER A 67 -12.33 11.02 12.70
N ASN A 68 -12.50 9.94 11.94
CA ASN A 68 -11.51 9.37 11.04
C ASN A 68 -12.12 9.18 9.65
N ILE A 69 -11.29 9.03 8.63
CA ILE A 69 -11.71 8.65 7.29
C ILE A 69 -11.00 7.34 6.96
N ARG A 70 -11.80 6.34 6.64
CA ARG A 70 -11.35 5.04 6.17
C ARG A 70 -11.26 5.06 4.65
N VAL A 71 -10.06 4.87 4.13
CA VAL A 71 -9.78 4.86 2.71
C VAL A 71 -9.35 3.46 2.31
N THR A 72 -10.09 2.81 1.42
CA THR A 72 -9.62 1.59 0.75
C THR A 72 -8.83 2.00 -0.47
N ALA A 73 -7.54 1.69 -0.49
CA ALA A 73 -6.65 1.91 -1.63
C ALA A 73 -6.14 0.58 -2.19
N GLY A 74 -6.33 0.35 -3.48
CA GLY A 74 -5.70 -0.76 -4.19
C GLY A 74 -4.25 -0.41 -4.53
N VAL A 75 -3.31 -1.33 -4.32
CA VAL A 75 -1.91 -1.18 -4.72
C VAL A 75 -1.57 -2.28 -5.72
N PHE A 76 -1.21 -1.87 -6.92
CA PHE A 76 -0.65 -2.73 -7.95
C PHE A 76 0.86 -2.64 -7.90
N PHE A 77 1.51 -3.77 -7.70
CA PHE A 77 2.95 -3.87 -7.64
C PHE A 77 3.42 -5.14 -8.32
N ARG A 78 4.70 -5.19 -8.64
CA ARG A 78 5.33 -6.42 -9.10
C ARG A 78 6.02 -7.10 -7.94
N SER A 79 5.78 -8.39 -7.80
CA SER A 79 6.55 -9.23 -6.90
C SER A 79 7.43 -10.17 -7.70
N VAL A 80 8.56 -10.50 -7.08
CA VAL A 80 9.48 -11.50 -7.60
C VAL A 80 9.36 -12.70 -6.70
N ILE A 81 9.07 -13.85 -7.30
CA ILE A 81 9.31 -15.12 -6.61
C ILE A 81 10.80 -15.36 -6.69
N GLY A 82 11.47 -15.26 -5.55
CA GLY A 82 12.86 -15.69 -5.42
C GLY A 82 12.93 -17.19 -5.70
N GLY A 83 13.29 -17.56 -6.92
CA GLY A 83 13.67 -18.92 -7.25
C GLY A 83 14.89 -19.28 -6.41
N CYS A 84 14.84 -20.44 -5.76
CA CYS A 84 15.97 -21.01 -5.04
C CYS A 84 17.23 -20.86 -5.91
N SER A 85 18.24 -20.20 -5.35
CA SER A 85 19.55 -20.01 -5.98
C SER A 85 20.15 -21.38 -6.33
N CYS A 86 19.92 -21.84 -7.55
CA CYS A 86 20.74 -22.87 -8.19
C CYS A 86 21.22 -22.26 -9.51
N THR A 87 22.51 -21.94 -9.49
CA THR A 87 23.33 -21.37 -10.55
C THR A 87 23.00 -21.92 -11.94
N ASP A 88 22.96 -21.04 -12.95
CA ASP A 88 23.00 -21.35 -14.39
C ASP A 88 21.66 -21.54 -15.14
N ASP A 89 20.66 -20.67 -14.94
CA ASP A 89 19.62 -20.46 -15.96
C ASP A 89 19.22 -18.98 -16.03
N PRO A 90 19.39 -18.29 -17.17
CA PRO A 90 18.89 -16.93 -17.37
C PRO A 90 17.38 -16.98 -17.64
N THR A 91 16.62 -17.63 -16.76
CA THR A 91 15.17 -17.48 -16.79
C THR A 91 14.88 -16.04 -16.40
N PRO A 92 14.20 -15.24 -17.23
CA PRO A 92 13.75 -13.93 -16.80
C PRO A 92 12.95 -14.15 -15.52
N ALA A 93 13.35 -13.45 -14.45
CA ALA A 93 12.57 -13.39 -13.22
C ALA A 93 11.12 -13.16 -13.64
N SER A 94 10.24 -14.13 -13.35
CA SER A 94 8.85 -13.99 -13.78
C SER A 94 8.25 -12.88 -12.94
N ASP A 95 8.09 -11.71 -13.53
CA ASP A 95 7.48 -10.55 -12.88
C ASP A 95 6.01 -10.89 -12.64
N ILE A 96 5.63 -11.06 -11.38
CA ILE A 96 4.24 -11.36 -11.04
C ILE A 96 3.58 -10.04 -10.68
N ASN A 97 2.58 -9.67 -11.48
CA ASN A 97 1.69 -8.58 -11.12
C ASN A 97 0.83 -9.03 -9.93
N GLU A 98 1.11 -8.46 -8.76
CA GLU A 98 0.29 -8.60 -7.57
C GLU A 98 -0.56 -7.35 -7.35
N TYR A 99 -1.71 -7.59 -6.73
CA TYR A 99 -2.66 -6.57 -6.33
C TYR A 99 -3.02 -6.81 -4.87
N CYS A 100 -2.95 -5.75 -4.07
CA CYS A 100 -3.34 -5.80 -2.67
C CYS A 100 -4.23 -4.60 -2.36
N GLU A 101 -5.35 -4.84 -1.69
CA GLU A 101 -6.20 -3.78 -1.16
C GLU A 101 -5.74 -3.43 0.24
N LEU A 102 -5.46 -2.17 0.49
CA LEU A 102 -5.08 -1.65 1.80
C LEU A 102 -6.21 -0.77 2.34
N GLN A 103 -6.65 -1.06 3.55
CA GLN A 103 -7.51 -0.18 4.32
C GLN A 103 -6.65 0.78 5.13
N LEU A 104 -6.77 2.07 4.84
CA LEU A 104 -6.07 3.18 5.49
C LEU A 104 -7.05 3.94 6.38
N ASP A 105 -6.86 3.92 7.70
CA ASP A 105 -7.62 4.78 8.61
C ASP A 105 -6.86 6.07 8.89
N ILE A 106 -7.36 7.17 8.36
CA ILE A 106 -6.71 8.48 8.45
C ILE A 106 -7.44 9.29 9.51
N SER A 107 -6.69 9.83 10.47
CA SER A 107 -7.23 10.71 11.52
C SER A 107 -7.34 12.13 11.02
N ARG A 108 -8.16 12.97 11.68
CA ARG A 108 -8.30 14.41 11.37
C ARG A 108 -6.99 15.20 11.37
N ASP A 109 -5.95 14.68 12.02
CA ASP A 109 -4.60 15.23 12.00
C ASP A 109 -3.77 14.79 10.77
N GLY A 110 -4.36 14.07 9.81
CA GLY A 110 -3.67 13.53 8.63
C GLY A 110 -2.69 12.40 8.94
N GLU A 111 -2.73 11.86 10.16
CA GLU A 111 -2.01 10.65 10.54
C GLU A 111 -2.75 9.42 10.02
N VAL A 112 -2.11 8.64 9.16
CA VAL A 112 -2.57 7.30 8.79
C VAL A 112 -2.24 6.39 9.96
N THR A 113 -3.28 5.90 10.60
CA THR A 113 -3.19 5.14 11.85
C THR A 113 -3.12 3.65 11.56
N GLU A 114 -3.95 3.13 10.67
CA GLU A 114 -3.99 1.71 10.35
C GLU A 114 -3.81 1.54 8.85
N VAL A 115 -2.95 0.60 8.45
CA VAL A 115 -2.79 0.14 7.08
C VAL A 115 -2.85 -1.38 7.12
N ALA A 116 -4.01 -1.95 6.80
CA ALA A 116 -4.22 -3.39 6.82
C ALA A 116 -4.59 -3.89 5.42
N PRO A 117 -4.01 -4.99 4.93
CA PRO A 117 -4.52 -5.61 3.73
C PRO A 117 -5.96 -6.09 3.98
N GLU A 118 -6.90 -5.72 3.12
CA GLU A 118 -8.23 -6.34 3.10
C GLU A 118 -8.02 -7.77 2.59
N ALA A 119 -7.89 -8.71 3.54
CA ALA A 119 -7.88 -10.12 3.22
C ALA A 119 -9.26 -10.48 2.67
N GLY A 120 -9.36 -10.55 1.34
CA GLY A 120 -10.52 -11.13 0.66
C GLY A 120 -10.80 -12.50 1.27
N SER A 121 -11.95 -12.61 1.93
CA SER A 121 -12.45 -13.85 2.56
C SER A 121 -12.79 -14.91 1.52
#